data_AF-A0A7R9D625-F1
#
_entry.id   AF-A0A7R9D625-F1
#
_cell.length_a   1.000
_cell.length_b   1.000
_cell.length_c   1.000
_cell.angle_alpha   90.00
_cell.angle_beta   90.00
_cell.angle_gamma   90.00
#
_symmetry.space_group_name_H-M   'P 1'
#
loop_
_entity.id
_entity.type
_entity.pdbx_description
1 polymer ?
#
loop_
_entity_poly.entity_id
_entity_poly.type
_entity_poly.pdbx_seq_one_letter_code
_entity_poly.pdbx_strand_id
1 'polypeptide(L)'
;MRERNLFPFFDTPYQGFASGDLDEDMWPVRYFAEVRGLEIIVAQSLAKVMGLYNERVGALTVVLNDSLDVETVRTRLQVIVRGTYCSPPAHGAVIALRILSDPFNFQEW
;
A
#
# COMPACT_ATOMS: atom_id res chain seq x y z
N MET A 1 12.55 11.05 13.43
CA MET A 1 11.65 9.93 13.80
C MET A 1 11.96 9.39 15.18
N ARG A 2 13.08 8.68 15.41
CA ARG A 2 13.38 8.01 16.69
C ARG A 2 13.54 8.95 17.89
N GLU A 3 14.32 10.02 17.77
CA GLU A 3 14.54 10.99 18.87
C GLU A 3 13.26 11.67 19.35
N ARG A 4 12.24 11.74 18.47
CA ARG A 4 10.94 12.36 18.74
C ARG A 4 9.82 11.34 18.91
N ASN A 5 10.15 10.04 18.97
CA ASN A 5 9.19 8.93 19.06
C ASN A 5 8.02 9.03 18.08
N LEU A 6 8.31 9.35 16.81
CA LEU A 6 7.29 9.51 15.76
C LEU A 6 7.03 8.19 15.04
N PHE A 7 5.77 7.95 14.68
CA PHE A 7 5.32 6.82 13.88
C PHE A 7 5.19 7.23 12.39
N PRO A 8 5.97 6.64 11.46
CA PRO A 8 5.88 6.96 10.05
C PRO A 8 4.57 6.48 9.39
N PHE A 9 3.92 7.42 8.69
CA PHE A 9 2.81 7.13 7.79
C PHE A 9 3.17 7.66 6.40
N PHE A 10 3.22 6.79 5.40
CA PHE A 10 3.49 7.13 4.02
C PHE A 10 2.20 7.18 3.21
N ASP A 11 2.01 8.27 2.45
CA ASP A 11 0.98 8.40 1.43
C ASP A 11 1.64 8.30 0.05
N THR A 12 1.23 7.31 -0.74
CA THR A 12 1.87 6.92 -2.01
C THR A 12 0.87 6.89 -3.19
N PRO A 13 0.39 8.07 -3.63
CA PRO A 13 -0.57 8.13 -4.75
C PRO A 13 0.08 8.16 -6.14
N TYR A 14 1.41 8.28 -6.22
CA TYR A 14 2.16 8.59 -7.45
C TYR A 14 3.38 7.68 -7.68
N GLN A 15 3.38 6.46 -7.15
CA GLN A 15 4.47 5.51 -7.42
C GLN A 15 4.65 5.33 -8.93
N GLY A 16 5.88 5.47 -9.44
CA GLY A 16 6.24 5.43 -10.86
C GLY A 16 6.15 6.78 -11.58
N PHE A 17 5.61 7.85 -10.98
CA PHE A 17 5.53 9.16 -11.63
C PHE A 17 6.69 10.09 -11.31
N ALA A 18 7.39 9.89 -10.19
CA ALA A 18 8.45 10.82 -9.79
C ALA A 18 9.73 10.54 -10.57
N SER A 19 10.18 9.28 -10.60
CA SER A 19 11.37 8.84 -11.35
C SER A 19 11.04 8.18 -12.69
N GLY A 20 9.83 7.66 -12.87
CA GLY A 20 9.50 6.72 -13.95
C GLY A 20 9.73 5.25 -13.57
N ASP A 21 10.24 4.97 -12.37
CA ASP A 21 10.52 3.64 -11.86
C ASP A 21 9.74 3.36 -10.57
N LEU A 22 9.06 2.21 -10.53
CA LEU A 22 8.20 1.83 -9.41
C LEU A 22 9.00 1.56 -8.13
N ASP A 23 10.21 1.02 -8.28
CA ASP A 23 11.07 0.68 -7.16
C ASP A 23 11.77 1.91 -6.62
N GLU A 24 12.35 2.75 -7.48
CA GLU A 24 13.01 3.99 -7.05
C GLU A 24 12.05 4.88 -6.26
N ASP A 25 10.80 5.01 -6.71
CA ASP A 25 9.77 5.80 -6.03
C ASP A 25 9.37 5.22 -4.64
N MET A 26 9.56 3.92 -4.42
CA MET A 26 9.32 3.25 -3.13
C MET A 26 10.56 3.10 -2.24
N TRP A 27 11.72 3.60 -2.68
CA TRP A 27 12.95 3.53 -1.91
C TRP A 27 12.83 4.11 -0.49
N PRO A 28 12.19 5.27 -0.24
CA PRO A 28 12.05 5.80 1.12
C PRO A 28 11.26 4.89 2.05
N VAL A 29 10.20 4.24 1.53
CA VAL A 29 9.37 3.30 2.30
C VAL A 29 10.22 2.10 2.72
N ARG A 30 10.93 1.48 1.78
CA ARG A 30 11.82 0.34 2.07
C ARG A 30 12.96 0.72 3.00
N TYR A 31 13.56 1.90 2.84
CA TYR A 31 14.60 2.37 3.75
C TYR A 31 14.08 2.46 5.20
N PHE A 32 12.86 2.97 5.42
CA PHE A 32 12.30 3.08 6.76
C PHE A 32 11.92 1.71 7.35
N ALA A 33 11.32 0.84 6.55
CA ALA A 33 10.94 -0.50 6.99
C ALA A 33 12.15 -1.41 7.24
N GLU A 34 13.05 -1.55 6.27
CA GLU A 34 14.10 -2.57 6.27
C GLU A 34 15.39 -2.06 6.90
N VAL A 35 15.88 -0.89 6.48
CA VAL A 35 17.18 -0.38 6.93
C VAL A 35 17.07 0.27 8.31
N ARG A 36 15.95 0.96 8.57
CA ARG A 36 15.70 1.60 9.86
C ARG A 36 14.88 0.72 10.80
N GLY A 37 14.36 -0.43 10.37
CA GLY A 37 13.59 -1.35 11.22
C GLY A 37 12.42 -0.67 11.93
N LEU A 38 11.83 0.37 11.30
CA LEU A 38 10.70 1.09 11.87
C LEU A 38 9.42 0.39 11.43
N GLU A 39 8.48 0.29 12.37
CA GLU A 39 7.10 -0.03 12.03
C GLU A 39 6.48 1.16 11.30
N ILE A 40 5.77 0.88 10.21
CA ILE A 40 5.24 1.92 9.32
C ILE A 40 3.84 1.56 8.83
N ILE A 41 3.11 2.59 8.42
CA ILE A 41 1.89 2.44 7.62
C ILE A 41 2.13 3.05 6.24
N VAL A 42 1.62 2.40 5.20
CA VAL A 42 1.65 2.88 3.82
C VAL A 42 0.23 2.84 3.26
N ALA A 43 -0.27 4.01 2.86
CA ALA A 43 -1.48 4.13 2.06
C ALA A 43 -1.08 4.31 0.59
N GLN A 44 -1.55 3.42 -0.27
CA GLN A 44 -1.23 3.41 -1.70
C GLN A 44 -2.50 3.56 -2.52
N SER A 45 -2.46 4.43 -3.54
CA SER A 45 -3.57 4.61 -4.47
C SER A 45 -3.21 4.13 -5.86
N LEU A 46 -4.10 3.34 -6.48
CA LEU A 46 -3.93 2.91 -7.87
C LEU A 46 -4.61 3.86 -8.87
N ALA A 47 -5.19 4.96 -8.38
CA ALA A 47 -5.96 5.90 -9.21
C ALA A 47 -5.13 6.54 -10.32
N LYS A 48 -3.87 6.91 -10.04
CA LYS A 48 -3.01 7.59 -11.02
C LYS A 48 -2.14 6.60 -11.77
N VAL A 49 -1.45 5.70 -11.05
CA VAL A 49 -0.51 4.75 -11.64
C VAL A 49 -1.17 3.75 -12.58
N MET A 50 -2.44 3.39 -12.36
CA MET A 50 -3.19 2.51 -13.27
C MET A 50 -4.37 3.22 -13.96
N GLY A 51 -4.52 4.53 -13.80
CA GLY A 51 -5.68 5.26 -14.34
C GLY A 51 -7.04 4.87 -13.74
N LEU A 52 -7.06 4.16 -12.62
CA LEU A 52 -8.28 3.62 -11.98
C LEU A 52 -8.99 4.64 -11.07
N TYR A 53 -9.15 5.88 -11.56
CA TYR A 53 -9.64 7.02 -10.77
C TYR A 53 -10.99 6.75 -10.09
N ASN A 54 -11.97 6.24 -10.85
CA ASN A 54 -13.33 6.05 -10.35
C ASN A 54 -13.59 4.66 -9.75
N GLU A 55 -12.64 3.73 -9.88
CA GLU A 55 -12.71 2.40 -9.28
C GLU A 55 -12.44 2.41 -7.77
N ARG A 56 -11.83 3.50 -7.28
CA ARG A 56 -11.55 3.71 -5.85
C ARG A 56 -10.71 2.58 -5.23
N VAL A 57 -9.77 2.04 -6.00
CA VAL A 57 -8.87 0.96 -5.57
C VAL A 57 -7.56 1.50 -5.01
N GLY A 58 -7.09 0.86 -3.93
CA GLY A 58 -5.85 1.15 -3.25
C GLY A 58 -5.53 0.06 -2.22
N ALA A 59 -4.43 0.22 -1.51
CA ALA A 59 -4.00 -0.72 -0.48
C ALA A 59 -3.56 0.03 0.79
N LEU A 60 -3.80 -0.58 1.95
CA LEU A 60 -3.24 -0.15 3.23
C LEU A 60 -2.32 -1.27 3.71
N THR A 61 -1.02 -0.96 3.82
CA THR A 61 -0.01 -1.89 4.32
C THR A 61 0.47 -1.42 5.69
N VAL A 62 0.52 -2.33 6.65
CA VAL A 62 1.09 -2.09 7.97
C VAL A 62 2.28 -3.04 8.14
N VAL A 63 3.45 -2.48 8.40
CA VAL A 63 4.69 -3.23 8.66
C VAL A 63 4.94 -3.19 10.15
N LEU A 64 4.97 -4.37 10.77
CA LEU A 64 5.20 -4.57 12.20
C LEU A 64 6.37 -5.52 12.40
N ASN A 65 7.07 -5.39 13.51
CA ASN A 65 8.21 -6.26 13.84
C ASN A 65 7.77 -7.58 14.49
N ASP A 66 6.60 -7.62 15.14
CA ASP A 66 6.05 -8.82 15.80
C ASP A 66 4.88 -9.43 15.00
N SER A 67 4.99 -10.72 14.72
CA SER A 67 3.95 -11.52 14.06
C SER A 67 2.61 -11.60 14.82
N LEU A 68 2.62 -11.58 16.15
CA LEU A 68 1.38 -11.61 16.96
C LEU A 68 0.59 -10.30 16.81
N ASP A 69 1.31 -9.19 16.64
CA ASP A 69 0.70 -7.88 16.44
C ASP A 69 0.09 -7.77 15.03
N VAL A 70 0.63 -8.46 14.02
CA VAL A 70 0.08 -8.46 12.65
C VAL A 70 -1.35 -9.00 12.60
N GLU A 71 -1.62 -10.15 13.21
CA GLU A 71 -2.99 -10.72 13.21
C GLU A 71 -3.97 -9.85 14.00
N THR A 72 -3.50 -9.29 15.12
CA THR A 72 -4.31 -8.41 15.96
C THR A 72 -4.69 -7.14 15.18
N VAL A 73 -3.72 -6.47 14.55
CA VAL A 73 -3.95 -5.28 13.73
C VAL A 73 -4.86 -5.59 12.55
N ARG A 74 -4.62 -6.72 11.84
CA ARG A 74 -5.48 -7.14 10.73
C ARG A 74 -6.93 -7.31 11.17
N THR A 75 -7.17 -8.00 12.28
CA THR A 75 -8.53 -8.22 12.80
C THR A 75 -9.20 -6.89 13.17
N ARG A 76 -8.47 -5.96 13.79
CA ARG A 76 -9.00 -4.64 14.14
C ARG A 76 -9.35 -3.82 12.89
N LEU A 77 -8.49 -3.85 11.87
CA LEU A 77 -8.77 -3.21 10.58
C LEU A 77 -10.02 -3.80 9.91
N GLN A 78 -10.19 -5.12 9.94
CA GLN A 78 -11.40 -5.76 9.41
C GLN A 78 -12.67 -5.32 10.14
N VAL A 79 -12.64 -5.18 11.48
CA VAL A 79 -13.77 -4.64 12.25
C VAL A 79 -14.11 -3.21 11.81
N ILE A 80 -13.10 -2.36 11.64
CA ILE A 80 -13.29 -0.97 11.16
C ILE A 80 -13.90 -0.96 9.76
N VAL A 81 -13.35 -1.73 8.82
CA VAL A 81 -13.87 -1.85 7.46
C VAL A 81 -15.32 -2.33 7.46
N ARG A 82 -15.62 -3.36 8.25
CA ARG A 82 -16.97 -3.92 8.35
C ARG A 82 -17.98 -2.90 8.87
N GLY A 83 -17.59 -2.09 9.85
CA GLY A 83 -18.42 -1.02 10.41
C GLY A 83 -18.52 0.23 9.53
N THR A 84 -17.59 0.43 8.59
CA THR A 84 -17.55 1.64 7.74
C THR A 84 -18.27 1.43 6.42
N TYR A 85 -17.92 0.38 5.67
CA TYR A 85 -18.44 0.15 4.32
C TYR A 85 -18.63 -1.34 3.99
N CYS A 86 -18.63 -2.21 5.00
CA CYS A 86 -18.76 -3.67 4.91
C CYS A 86 -17.56 -4.38 4.27
N SER A 87 -17.29 -4.13 2.99
CA SER A 87 -16.22 -4.77 2.20
C SER A 87 -15.84 -3.91 1.00
N PRO A 88 -14.58 -3.93 0.53
CA PRO A 88 -14.12 -3.05 -0.54
C PRO A 88 -14.72 -3.42 -1.91
N PRO A 89 -14.82 -2.45 -2.85
CA PRO A 89 -15.25 -2.72 -4.21
C PRO A 89 -14.25 -3.65 -4.93
N ALA A 90 -14.76 -4.67 -5.62
CA ALA A 90 -13.92 -5.71 -6.22
C ALA A 90 -13.37 -5.37 -7.61
N HIS A 91 -14.08 -4.56 -8.41
CA HIS A 91 -13.80 -4.39 -9.84
C HIS A 91 -12.38 -3.85 -10.10
N GLY A 92 -12.04 -2.68 -9.56
CA GLY A 92 -10.68 -2.14 -9.65
C GLY A 92 -9.59 -3.06 -9.12
N ALA A 93 -9.86 -3.82 -8.05
CA ALA A 93 -8.90 -4.78 -7.49
C ALA A 93 -8.64 -5.95 -8.47
N VAL A 94 -9.67 -6.43 -9.17
CA VAL A 94 -9.53 -7.47 -10.19
C VAL A 94 -8.75 -6.97 -11.41
N ILE A 95 -8.96 -5.73 -11.84
CA ILE A 95 -8.18 -5.12 -12.93
C ILE A 95 -6.71 -5.04 -12.53
N ALA A 96 -6.41 -4.45 -11.37
CA ALA A 96 -5.05 -4.35 -10.86
C ALA A 96 -4.38 -5.72 -10.72
N LEU A 97 -5.10 -6.71 -10.19
CA LEU A 97 -4.61 -8.08 -10.10
C LEU A 97 -4.24 -8.63 -11.47
N ARG A 98 -5.10 -8.47 -12.47
CA ARG A 98 -4.87 -9.01 -13.82
C ARG A 98 -3.67 -8.38 -14.53
N ILE A 99 -3.42 -7.09 -14.30
CA ILE A 99 -2.23 -6.40 -14.79
C ILE A 99 -0.98 -6.93 -14.07
N LEU A 100 -0.99 -6.94 -12.73
CA LEU A 100 0.19 -7.29 -11.93
C LEU A 100 0.55 -8.79 -11.96
N SER A 101 -0.42 -9.67 -12.21
CA SER A 101 -0.21 -11.13 -12.20
C SER A 101 0.30 -11.71 -13.52
N ASP A 102 0.20 -10.95 -14.60
CA ASP A 102 0.53 -11.40 -15.95
C ASP A 102 1.74 -10.62 -16.48
N PRO A 103 2.88 -11.29 -16.79
CA PRO A 103 4.09 -10.60 -17.22
C PRO A 103 3.93 -9.76 -18.49
N PHE A 104 3.03 -10.16 -19.40
CA PHE A 104 2.79 -9.41 -20.63
C PHE A 104 2.03 -8.11 -20.31
N ASN A 105 0.94 -8.19 -19.55
CA ASN A 105 0.19 -7.01 -19.12
C ASN A 105 1.04 -6.09 -18.22
N PHE A 106 1.87 -6.66 -17.34
CA PHE A 106 2.77 -5.89 -16.48
C PHE A 106 3.87 -5.18 -17.27
N GLN A 107 4.32 -5.74 -18.40
CA GLN A 107 5.30 -5.08 -19.26
C GLN A 107 4.65 -3.98 -20.12
N GLU A 108 3.39 -4.15 -20.50
CA GLU A 108 2.64 -3.13 -21.25
C GLU A 108 2.27 -1.93 -20.38
N TRP A 109 1.93 -2.18 -19.11
CA TRP A 109 1.66 -1.17 -18.09
C TRP A 109 2.94 -0.49 -17.59
#